data_AF-A0A6P5ZP34-F1
#
_entry.id   AF-A0A6P5ZP34-F1
#
_cell.length_a   1.000
_cell.length_b   1.000
_cell.length_c   1.000
_cell.angle_alpha   90.00
_cell.angle_beta   90.00
_cell.angle_gamma   90.00
#
_symmetry.space_group_name_H-M   'P 1'
#
loop_
_entity.id
_entity.type
_entity.pdbx_description
1 polymer ?
#
loop_
_entity_poly.entity_id
_entity_poly.type
_entity_poly.pdbx_seq_one_letter_code
_entity_poly.pdbx_strand_id
1 'polypeptide(L)'
;MPVYQMQRLLLSSHSKDRRIYSESLHQRSLAMSSSSSSSSSAAQTDAETLRLKRINSSKLYLHVIPSKVPIIYSSYYDISFLGIEKLHPFDSSKWGRICRFLISEGYLDKNSIVEPLEATTDDLLVVHTEAYLNSLKNSVNVAMITEVPPIAILPNCLVQTKVLYPLRRQVGGTILAAKLAKDRGWAFNVGGGFHHCCSGRGGGFCAFADISLCIHFAFVRLNISRVMIVDLDAHQGNGHEMDFADDGRVYILDMYNHEIYPFDMTARSYIKQKVEVAVSLWLLTNEVSLLLARSLADLIFPYKNRLGLQLMST
;
A
#
# COMPACT_ATOMS: atom_id res chain seq x y z
N MET A 1 -29.87 17.25 6.23
CA MET A 1 -29.72 18.72 6.22
C MET A 1 -29.57 19.16 7.66
N PRO A 2 -28.45 19.81 8.03
CA PRO A 2 -28.20 21.18 7.59
C PRO A 2 -26.76 21.39 7.11
N VAL A 3 -26.62 21.45 5.79
CA VAL A 3 -25.60 22.28 5.12
C VAL A 3 -26.15 23.71 5.20
N TYR A 4 -25.31 24.73 5.31
CA TYR A 4 -25.61 26.15 5.57
C TYR A 4 -25.58 26.58 7.04
N GLN A 5 -24.37 26.62 7.61
CA GLN A 5 -23.88 27.78 8.37
C GLN A 5 -22.41 27.59 8.77
N MET A 6 -21.48 27.62 7.80
CA MET A 6 -20.05 27.67 8.14
C MET A 6 -19.22 28.40 7.07
N GLN A 7 -19.61 29.64 6.75
CA GLN A 7 -18.88 30.50 5.82
C GLN A 7 -18.49 31.85 6.45
N ARG A 8 -18.13 31.87 7.75
CA ARG A 8 -17.78 33.14 8.42
C ARG A 8 -16.81 33.06 9.61
N LEU A 9 -15.81 32.17 9.57
CA LEU A 9 -14.73 32.15 10.58
C LEU A 9 -13.31 31.94 10.01
N LEU A 10 -13.09 32.24 8.72
CA LEU A 10 -11.77 32.11 8.06
C LEU A 10 -10.95 33.41 8.00
N LEU A 11 -11.25 34.41 8.83
CA LEU A 11 -10.53 35.68 8.84
C LEU A 11 -10.29 36.19 10.27
N SER A 12 -9.46 35.50 11.06
CA SER A 12 -8.61 36.15 12.07
C SER A 12 -7.59 35.16 12.65
N SER A 13 -6.32 35.32 12.28
CA SER A 13 -5.12 35.21 13.12
C SER A 13 -3.90 34.79 12.28
N HIS A 14 -3.32 35.78 11.61
CA HIS A 14 -1.90 35.79 11.34
C HIS A 14 -1.20 36.50 12.50
N SER A 15 -0.22 35.84 13.12
CA SER A 15 1.13 36.37 13.39
C SER A 15 1.76 35.78 14.66
N LYS A 16 3.09 35.55 14.55
CA LYS A 16 4.09 35.27 15.61
C LYS A 16 4.09 33.80 16.07
N ASP A 17 5.18 33.04 16.08
CA ASP A 17 6.58 33.38 16.38
C ASP A 17 7.61 32.54 15.59
N ARG A 18 8.84 33.05 15.58
CA ARG A 18 10.01 32.54 14.85
C ARG A 18 11.13 32.26 15.88
N ARG A 19 12.02 31.30 15.56
CA ARG A 19 13.45 31.16 16.04
C ARG A 19 13.62 30.49 17.45
N ILE A 20 14.62 29.66 17.85
CA ILE A 20 15.96 29.14 17.43
C ILE A 20 16.27 27.86 18.30
N TYR A 21 16.94 26.76 17.89
CA TYR A 21 18.39 26.35 17.99
C TYR A 21 18.44 24.80 17.82
N SER A 22 19.14 24.18 16.85
CA SER A 22 20.55 23.67 16.80
C SER A 22 20.97 22.84 18.04
N GLU A 23 21.81 21.79 18.04
CA GLU A 23 22.59 20.98 17.11
C GLU A 23 23.22 19.86 17.99
N SER A 24 23.52 18.67 17.43
CA SER A 24 24.70 17.82 17.70
C SER A 24 24.38 16.32 17.73
N LEU A 25 24.94 15.59 16.77
CA LEU A 25 25.51 14.24 16.89
C LEU A 25 26.03 13.85 15.49
N HIS A 26 27.14 14.48 15.11
CA HIS A 26 27.89 14.14 13.91
C HIS A 26 29.36 14.10 14.27
N GLN A 27 29.82 12.95 14.78
CA GLN A 27 31.23 12.53 14.82
C GLN A 27 31.34 11.18 15.54
N ARG A 28 31.35 10.09 14.76
CA ARG A 28 32.09 8.82 15.01
C ARG A 28 31.56 7.72 14.08
N SER A 29 32.04 7.69 12.84
CA SER A 29 32.21 6.45 12.06
C SER A 29 32.88 6.77 10.72
N LEU A 30 34.14 7.24 10.78
CA LEU A 30 35.03 7.31 9.61
C LEU A 30 36.37 6.70 10.00
N ALA A 31 36.40 5.38 10.09
CA ALA A 31 37.59 4.56 9.92
C ALA A 31 37.12 3.10 9.78
N MET A 32 37.65 2.40 8.77
CA MET A 32 37.42 0.99 8.42
C MET A 32 36.24 0.67 7.47
N SER A 33 36.42 0.94 6.17
CA SER A 33 36.01 -0.01 5.10
C SER A 33 36.48 0.49 3.73
N SER A 34 37.75 0.25 3.38
CA SER A 34 38.28 0.53 2.04
C SER A 34 38.99 -0.71 1.50
N SER A 35 38.22 -1.73 1.12
CA SER A 35 38.71 -2.83 0.26
C SER A 35 37.63 -3.83 -0.23
N SER A 36 36.35 -3.46 -0.32
CA SER A 36 35.29 -4.35 -0.85
C SER A 36 34.25 -3.69 -1.76
N SER A 37 34.52 -2.48 -2.29
CA SER A 37 33.49 -1.63 -2.91
C SER A 37 33.26 -1.84 -4.41
N SER A 38 34.13 -2.54 -5.14
CA SER A 38 34.05 -2.62 -6.61
C SER A 38 33.10 -3.71 -7.13
N SER A 39 32.96 -4.85 -6.45
CA SER A 39 32.07 -5.93 -6.85
C SER A 39 30.61 -5.64 -6.48
N SER A 40 30.37 -4.97 -5.36
CA SER A 40 29.03 -4.60 -4.89
C SER A 40 28.38 -3.54 -5.76
N SER A 41 29.15 -2.56 -6.27
CA SER A 41 28.61 -1.48 -7.11
C SER A 41 28.17 -1.96 -8.49
N ALA A 42 28.91 -2.88 -9.10
CA ALA A 42 28.54 -3.47 -10.38
C ALA A 42 27.26 -4.31 -10.27
N ALA A 43 27.19 -5.20 -9.26
CA ALA A 43 26.01 -6.04 -9.01
C ALA A 43 24.75 -5.20 -8.69
N GLN A 44 24.90 -4.10 -7.94
CA GLN A 44 23.80 -3.16 -7.70
C GLN A 44 23.32 -2.48 -8.98
N THR A 45 24.25 -2.11 -9.87
CA THR A 45 23.93 -1.49 -11.16
C THR A 45 23.18 -2.46 -12.08
N ASP A 46 23.58 -3.73 -12.08
CA ASP A 46 22.92 -4.78 -12.86
C ASP A 46 21.51 -5.08 -12.34
N ALA A 47 21.34 -5.17 -11.02
CA ALA A 47 20.04 -5.38 -10.38
C ALA A 47 19.08 -4.22 -10.66
N GLU A 48 19.55 -2.98 -10.58
CA GLU A 48 18.75 -1.80 -10.90
C GLU A 48 18.35 -1.77 -12.38
N THR A 49 19.28 -2.08 -13.29
CA THR A 49 19.02 -2.17 -14.73
C THR A 49 17.96 -3.23 -15.04
N LEU A 50 18.05 -4.40 -14.40
CA LEU A 50 17.06 -5.46 -14.56
C LEU A 50 15.69 -5.04 -14.03
N ARG A 51 15.63 -4.38 -12.87
CA ARG A 51 14.39 -3.82 -12.32
C ARG A 51 13.73 -2.83 -13.27
N LEU A 52 14.50 -1.90 -13.82
CA LEU A 52 14.01 -0.93 -14.81
C LEU A 52 13.49 -1.62 -16.08
N LYS A 53 14.19 -2.66 -16.54
CA LYS A 53 13.75 -3.47 -17.68
C LYS A 53 12.40 -4.14 -17.42
N ARG A 54 12.25 -4.80 -16.25
CA ARG A 54 10.97 -5.42 -15.82
C ARG A 54 9.83 -4.41 -15.84
N ILE A 55 10.01 -3.29 -15.14
CA ILE A 55 9.01 -2.21 -15.07
C ILE A 55 8.62 -1.69 -16.45
N ASN A 56 9.60 -1.44 -17.33
CA ASN A 56 9.33 -0.88 -18.66
C ASN A 56 8.68 -1.88 -19.63
N SER A 57 8.92 -3.18 -19.44
CA SER A 57 8.31 -4.24 -20.23
C SER A 57 6.90 -4.65 -19.76
N SER A 58 6.51 -4.22 -18.56
CA SER A 58 5.23 -4.54 -17.95
C SER A 58 4.03 -4.07 -18.76
N LYS A 59 2.96 -4.86 -18.71
CA LYS A 59 1.68 -4.57 -19.38
C LYS A 59 0.60 -4.05 -18.42
N LEU A 60 0.93 -3.86 -17.15
CA LEU A 60 -0.04 -3.44 -16.12
C LEU A 60 -0.57 -2.00 -16.34
N TYR A 61 0.11 -1.21 -17.18
CA TYR A 61 -0.32 0.14 -17.57
C TYR A 61 -1.19 0.07 -18.82
N LEU A 62 -2.51 0.00 -18.61
CA LEU A 62 -3.49 -0.08 -19.68
C LEU A 62 -3.96 1.30 -20.12
N HIS A 63 -4.34 1.41 -21.39
CA HIS A 63 -5.14 2.54 -21.85
C HIS A 63 -6.58 2.34 -21.40
N VAL A 64 -7.11 3.30 -20.63
CA VAL A 64 -8.48 3.27 -20.10
C VAL A 64 -9.27 4.40 -20.74
N ILE A 65 -10.34 4.06 -21.45
CA ILE A 65 -11.19 5.04 -22.14
C ILE A 65 -11.82 6.04 -21.16
N PRO A 66 -12.11 7.29 -21.60
CA PRO A 66 -12.65 8.33 -20.71
C PRO A 66 -14.01 8.02 -20.08
N SER A 67 -14.83 7.16 -20.69
CA SER A 67 -16.16 6.80 -20.18
C SER A 67 -16.13 5.87 -18.96
N LYS A 68 -15.00 5.22 -18.67
CA LYS A 68 -14.82 4.40 -17.48
C LYS A 68 -14.55 5.30 -16.27
N VAL A 69 -15.11 4.99 -15.10
CA VAL A 69 -14.76 5.67 -13.84
C VAL A 69 -13.44 5.11 -13.30
N PRO A 70 -12.61 5.88 -12.57
CA PRO A 70 -11.33 5.40 -12.04
C PRO A 70 -11.51 4.52 -10.79
N ILE A 71 -12.43 3.55 -10.86
CA ILE A 71 -12.64 2.49 -9.88
C ILE A 71 -12.22 1.18 -10.53
N ILE A 72 -11.26 0.52 -9.91
CA ILE A 72 -10.63 -0.69 -10.41
C ILE A 72 -11.15 -1.88 -9.62
N TYR A 73 -11.70 -2.87 -10.33
CA TYR A 73 -12.20 -4.11 -9.73
C TYR A 73 -12.25 -5.20 -10.79
N SER A 74 -11.98 -6.45 -10.37
CA SER A 74 -12.23 -7.64 -11.17
C SER A 74 -13.15 -8.57 -10.41
N SER A 75 -14.04 -9.26 -11.12
CA SER A 75 -14.88 -10.33 -10.53
C SER A 75 -14.07 -11.47 -9.92
N TYR A 76 -12.77 -11.56 -10.24
CA TYR A 76 -11.84 -12.53 -9.69
C TYR A 76 -11.15 -12.09 -8.39
N TYR A 77 -11.48 -10.92 -7.83
CA TYR A 77 -10.87 -10.47 -6.57
C TYR A 77 -11.30 -11.32 -5.37
N ASP A 78 -12.54 -11.81 -5.38
CA ASP A 78 -13.07 -12.61 -4.28
C ASP A 78 -12.35 -13.97 -4.23
N ILE A 79 -11.79 -14.30 -3.06
CA ILE A 79 -11.20 -15.62 -2.78
C ILE A 79 -12.31 -16.44 -2.11
N SER A 80 -13.06 -17.19 -2.91
CA SER A 80 -14.10 -18.10 -2.43
C SER A 80 -14.04 -19.42 -3.16
N PHE A 81 -13.90 -20.51 -2.40
CA PHE A 81 -14.03 -21.88 -2.89
C PHE A 81 -14.10 -22.83 -1.70
N LEU A 82 -14.94 -23.87 -1.80
CA LEU A 82 -15.09 -24.89 -0.77
C LEU A 82 -15.41 -24.35 0.65
N GLY A 83 -16.02 -23.16 0.76
CA GLY A 83 -16.38 -22.57 2.05
C GLY A 83 -15.22 -21.90 2.80
N ILE A 84 -14.03 -21.80 2.18
CA ILE A 84 -12.83 -21.28 2.82
C ILE A 84 -12.98 -19.81 3.26
N GLU A 85 -13.85 -19.07 2.58
CA GLU A 85 -14.21 -17.69 2.91
C GLU A 85 -14.84 -17.52 4.30
N LYS A 86 -15.31 -18.62 4.91
CA LYS A 86 -15.91 -18.64 6.25
C LYS A 86 -14.92 -19.02 7.35
N LEU A 87 -13.71 -19.43 6.97
CA LEU A 87 -12.71 -19.98 7.90
C LEU A 87 -11.74 -18.93 8.41
N HIS A 88 -12.02 -17.66 8.13
CA HIS A 88 -11.14 -16.56 8.45
C HIS A 88 -11.96 -15.29 8.81
N PRO A 89 -11.59 -14.51 9.85
CA PRO A 89 -12.30 -13.26 10.20
C PRO A 89 -12.27 -12.21 9.07
N PHE A 90 -11.23 -12.21 8.24
CA PHE A 90 -11.18 -11.41 7.01
C PHE A 90 -12.15 -11.96 5.97
N ASP A 91 -13.16 -11.17 5.64
CA ASP A 91 -14.10 -11.45 4.56
C ASP A 91 -13.40 -11.41 3.20
N SER A 92 -13.02 -12.59 2.70
CA SER A 92 -12.34 -12.76 1.42
C SER A 92 -13.24 -12.55 0.20
N SER A 93 -14.53 -12.22 0.41
CA SER A 93 -15.50 -11.85 -0.63
C SER A 93 -16.01 -10.41 -0.49
N LYS A 94 -15.34 -9.58 0.33
CA LYS A 94 -15.77 -8.20 0.63
C LYS A 94 -15.79 -7.32 -0.60
N TRP A 95 -14.84 -7.50 -1.50
CA TRP A 95 -14.65 -6.64 -2.67
C TRP A 95 -15.84 -6.73 -3.63
N GLY A 96 -16.29 -7.95 -3.94
CA GLY A 96 -17.51 -8.14 -4.72
C GLY A 96 -18.76 -7.63 -4.00
N ARG A 97 -18.83 -7.71 -2.67
CA ARG A 97 -19.95 -7.13 -1.90
C ARG A 97 -20.00 -5.61 -2.01
N ILE A 98 -18.86 -4.93 -1.87
CA ILE A 98 -18.75 -3.47 -2.02
C ILE A 98 -19.23 -3.05 -3.42
N CYS A 99 -18.72 -3.68 -4.48
CA CYS A 99 -19.12 -3.36 -5.84
C CYS A 99 -20.61 -3.61 -6.08
N ARG A 100 -21.15 -4.75 -5.61
CA ARG A 100 -22.59 -5.06 -5.75
C ARG A 100 -23.45 -4.01 -5.04
N PHE A 101 -23.07 -3.60 -3.83
CA PHE A 101 -23.78 -2.57 -3.09
C PHE A 101 -23.75 -1.21 -3.82
N LEU A 102 -22.59 -0.76 -4.28
CA LEU A 102 -22.47 0.51 -5.02
C LEU A 102 -23.29 0.49 -6.33
N ILE A 103 -23.36 -0.66 -7.00
CA ILE A 103 -24.18 -0.83 -8.20
C ILE A 103 -25.67 -0.82 -7.87
N SER A 104 -26.11 -1.53 -6.82
CA SER A 104 -27.54 -1.59 -6.47
C SER A 104 -28.08 -0.24 -6.01
N GLU A 105 -27.25 0.56 -5.34
CA GLU A 105 -27.60 1.93 -4.89
C GLU A 105 -27.48 2.97 -6.01
N GLY A 106 -27.03 2.59 -7.20
CA GLY A 106 -26.88 3.51 -8.35
C GLY A 106 -25.67 4.44 -8.28
N TYR A 107 -24.75 4.25 -7.34
CA TYR A 107 -23.50 5.02 -7.25
C TYR A 107 -22.46 4.59 -8.30
N LEU A 108 -22.56 3.36 -8.82
CA LEU A 108 -21.59 2.80 -9.76
C LEU A 108 -22.30 2.06 -10.90
N ASP A 109 -22.03 2.43 -12.15
CA ASP A 109 -22.42 1.59 -13.29
C ASP A 109 -21.43 0.44 -13.45
N LYS A 110 -21.92 -0.81 -13.48
CA LYS A 110 -21.12 -2.01 -13.70
C LYS A 110 -20.26 -1.91 -14.96
N ASN A 111 -20.79 -1.33 -16.03
CA ASN A 111 -20.07 -1.20 -17.30
C ASN A 111 -19.01 -0.09 -17.27
N SER A 112 -19.01 0.78 -16.26
CA SER A 112 -18.04 1.85 -16.08
C SER A 112 -16.80 1.43 -15.29
N ILE A 113 -16.82 0.25 -14.64
CA ILE A 113 -15.70 -0.29 -13.84
C ILE A 113 -14.50 -0.63 -14.73
N VAL A 114 -13.30 -0.34 -14.24
CA VAL A 114 -12.02 -0.69 -14.89
C VAL A 114 -11.56 -2.05 -14.40
N GLU A 115 -11.28 -2.96 -15.33
CA GLU A 115 -10.79 -4.29 -15.01
C GLU A 115 -9.26 -4.36 -15.17
N PRO A 116 -8.51 -4.78 -14.14
CA PRO A 116 -7.05 -4.86 -14.19
C PRO A 116 -6.52 -6.18 -14.76
N LEU A 117 -5.26 -6.15 -15.19
CA LEU A 117 -4.51 -7.35 -15.52
C LEU A 117 -3.91 -8.01 -14.27
N GLU A 118 -3.60 -9.31 -14.38
CA GLU A 118 -2.80 -10.02 -13.38
C GLU A 118 -1.35 -9.56 -13.43
N ALA A 119 -0.74 -9.31 -12.27
CA ALA A 119 0.71 -9.12 -12.16
C ALA A 119 1.46 -10.42 -12.46
N THR A 120 2.36 -10.37 -13.43
CA THR A 120 3.23 -11.49 -13.81
C THR A 120 4.34 -11.69 -12.79
N THR A 121 5.05 -12.83 -12.87
CA THR A 121 6.25 -13.05 -12.05
C THR A 121 7.29 -11.95 -12.25
N ASP A 122 7.50 -11.46 -13.47
CA ASP A 122 8.45 -10.37 -13.74
C ASP A 122 8.00 -9.05 -13.11
N ASP A 123 6.69 -8.77 -13.07
CA ASP A 123 6.16 -7.62 -12.36
C ASP A 123 6.43 -7.74 -10.85
N LEU A 124 6.18 -8.92 -10.27
CA LEU A 124 6.38 -9.16 -8.83
C LEU A 124 7.87 -9.10 -8.43
N LEU A 125 8.77 -9.55 -9.31
CA LEU A 125 10.23 -9.50 -9.12
C LEU A 125 10.82 -8.09 -9.17
N VAL A 126 9.99 -7.05 -9.34
CA VAL A 126 10.42 -5.65 -9.16
C VAL A 126 10.71 -5.35 -7.69
N VAL A 127 9.97 -5.98 -6.77
CA VAL A 127 10.13 -5.82 -5.31
C VAL A 127 10.49 -7.15 -4.65
N HIS A 128 9.82 -8.24 -5.04
CA HIS A 128 9.99 -9.50 -4.36
C HIS A 128 11.27 -10.21 -4.74
N THR A 129 11.87 -10.90 -3.77
CA THR A 129 12.98 -11.81 -4.04
C THR A 129 12.50 -13.08 -4.73
N GLU A 130 13.34 -13.67 -5.58
CA GLU A 130 13.05 -14.98 -6.19
C GLU A 130 12.83 -16.07 -5.14
N ALA A 131 13.60 -16.04 -4.04
CA ALA A 131 13.44 -16.95 -2.93
C ALA A 131 12.04 -16.86 -2.31
N TYR A 132 11.55 -15.64 -2.07
CA TYR A 132 10.21 -15.43 -1.56
C TYR A 132 9.13 -15.91 -2.54
N LEU A 133 9.19 -15.53 -3.82
CA LEU A 133 8.20 -15.99 -4.80
C LEU A 133 8.20 -17.51 -4.97
N ASN A 134 9.38 -18.15 -4.88
CA ASN A 134 9.48 -19.61 -4.88
C ASN A 134 8.87 -20.23 -3.63
N SER A 135 8.95 -19.58 -2.46
CA SER A 135 8.31 -20.04 -1.23
C SER A 135 6.77 -20.10 -1.33
N LEU A 136 6.16 -19.27 -2.19
CA LEU A 136 4.71 -19.28 -2.44
C LEU A 136 4.25 -20.50 -3.27
N LYS A 137 5.17 -21.30 -3.81
CA LYS A 137 4.87 -22.60 -4.42
C LYS A 137 4.58 -23.69 -3.37
N ASN A 138 4.74 -23.39 -2.09
CA ASN A 138 4.38 -24.27 -0.99
C ASN A 138 3.05 -23.83 -0.35
N SER A 139 2.04 -24.70 -0.39
CA SER A 139 0.70 -24.42 0.17
C SER A 139 0.73 -24.14 1.68
N VAL A 140 1.64 -24.76 2.43
CA VAL A 140 1.80 -24.53 3.88
C VAL A 140 2.24 -23.08 4.14
N ASN A 141 3.19 -22.59 3.36
CA ASN A 141 3.65 -21.20 3.49
C ASN A 141 2.54 -20.20 3.17
N VAL A 142 1.77 -20.45 2.10
CA VAL A 142 0.61 -19.61 1.77
C VAL A 142 -0.44 -19.65 2.88
N ALA A 143 -0.70 -20.82 3.48
CA ALA A 143 -1.63 -20.96 4.60
C ALA A 143 -1.20 -20.15 5.83
N MET A 144 0.10 -20.10 6.12
CA MET A 144 0.64 -19.26 7.19
C MET A 144 0.49 -17.76 6.90
N ILE A 145 0.84 -17.33 5.69
CA ILE A 145 0.73 -15.93 5.26
C ILE A 145 -0.73 -15.44 5.30
N THR A 146 -1.65 -16.29 4.86
CA THR A 146 -3.08 -16.00 4.81
C THR A 146 -3.83 -16.37 6.07
N GLU A 147 -3.15 -16.87 7.11
CA GLU A 147 -3.70 -17.34 8.38
C GLU A 147 -4.95 -18.24 8.22
N VAL A 148 -4.98 -19.04 7.14
CA VAL A 148 -6.04 -20.01 6.87
C VAL A 148 -5.43 -21.42 6.84
N PRO A 149 -5.34 -22.12 7.99
CA PRO A 149 -4.70 -23.42 8.09
C PRO A 149 -5.17 -24.47 7.07
N PRO A 150 -6.47 -24.56 6.71
CA PRO A 150 -6.95 -25.49 5.68
C PRO A 150 -6.30 -25.32 4.30
N ILE A 151 -5.72 -24.17 3.96
CA ILE A 151 -4.99 -23.98 2.71
C ILE A 151 -3.79 -24.93 2.62
N ALA A 152 -3.19 -25.30 3.76
CA ALA A 152 -1.96 -26.08 3.81
C ALA A 152 -2.10 -27.47 3.15
N ILE A 153 -3.30 -28.06 3.19
CA ILE A 153 -3.58 -29.39 2.65
C ILE A 153 -4.11 -29.36 1.21
N LEU A 154 -4.34 -28.17 0.64
CA LEU A 154 -4.84 -28.06 -0.72
C LEU A 154 -3.74 -28.34 -1.75
N PRO A 155 -4.08 -29.03 -2.87
CA PRO A 155 -3.21 -29.11 -4.02
C PRO A 155 -2.70 -27.72 -4.43
N ASN A 156 -1.39 -27.58 -4.64
CA ASN A 156 -0.81 -26.25 -4.86
C ASN A 156 -1.40 -25.55 -6.10
N CYS A 157 -1.82 -26.30 -7.12
CA CYS A 157 -2.51 -25.72 -8.29
C CYS A 157 -3.79 -24.96 -7.90
N LEU A 158 -4.55 -25.43 -6.90
CA LEU A 158 -5.71 -24.72 -6.39
C LEU A 158 -5.30 -23.47 -5.60
N VAL A 159 -4.26 -23.56 -4.79
CA VAL A 159 -3.73 -22.39 -4.07
C VAL A 159 -3.26 -21.30 -5.05
N GLN A 160 -2.54 -21.68 -6.11
CA GLN A 160 -2.09 -20.73 -7.14
C GLN A 160 -3.24 -20.05 -7.89
N THR A 161 -4.33 -20.78 -8.16
CA THR A 161 -5.44 -20.31 -9.02
C THR A 161 -6.60 -19.70 -8.25
N LYS A 162 -6.84 -20.12 -7.01
CA LYS A 162 -7.98 -19.68 -6.19
C LYS A 162 -7.60 -18.71 -5.08
N VAL A 163 -6.33 -18.69 -4.64
CA VAL A 163 -5.86 -17.79 -3.58
C VAL A 163 -4.92 -16.75 -4.16
N LEU A 164 -3.80 -17.18 -4.77
CA LEU A 164 -2.77 -16.24 -5.20
C LEU A 164 -3.11 -15.48 -6.48
N TYR A 165 -3.85 -16.09 -7.41
CA TYR A 165 -4.30 -15.41 -8.64
C TYR A 165 -5.16 -14.17 -8.36
N PRO A 166 -6.21 -14.23 -7.51
CA PRO A 166 -6.94 -13.04 -7.07
C PRO A 166 -6.03 -11.94 -6.51
N LEU A 167 -5.07 -12.30 -5.65
CA LEU A 167 -4.14 -11.33 -5.04
C LEU A 167 -3.21 -10.70 -6.09
N ARG A 168 -2.74 -11.46 -7.10
CA ARG A 168 -1.95 -10.91 -8.21
C ARG A 168 -2.75 -9.96 -9.10
N ARG A 169 -4.07 -10.14 -9.24
CA ARG A 169 -4.93 -9.15 -9.93
C ARG A 169 -5.17 -7.91 -9.09
N GLN A 170 -5.19 -8.05 -7.76
CA GLN A 170 -5.24 -6.90 -6.85
C GLN A 170 -3.97 -6.06 -6.96
N VAL A 171 -2.79 -6.70 -7.03
CA VAL A 171 -1.51 -6.01 -7.33
C VAL A 171 -1.58 -5.21 -8.63
N GLY A 172 -2.03 -5.84 -9.72
CA GLY A 172 -2.19 -5.15 -11.01
C GLY A 172 -3.19 -4.00 -10.94
N GLY A 173 -4.24 -4.13 -10.11
CA GLY A 173 -5.20 -3.07 -9.84
C GLY A 173 -4.59 -1.87 -9.13
N THR A 174 -3.75 -2.08 -8.11
CA THR A 174 -3.09 -1.02 -7.35
C THR A 174 -2.14 -0.22 -8.26
N ILE A 175 -1.38 -0.92 -9.11
CA ILE A 175 -0.48 -0.29 -10.10
C ILE A 175 -1.28 0.52 -11.14
N LEU A 176 -2.39 -0.03 -11.65
CA LEU A 176 -3.26 0.68 -12.60
C LEU A 176 -3.95 1.89 -11.95
N ALA A 177 -4.32 1.77 -10.67
CA ALA A 177 -4.92 2.86 -9.91
C ALA A 177 -3.98 4.06 -9.81
N ALA A 178 -2.69 3.86 -9.51
CA ALA A 178 -1.73 4.98 -9.51
C ALA A 178 -1.62 5.69 -10.86
N LYS A 179 -1.64 4.94 -11.97
CA LYS A 179 -1.70 5.53 -13.31
C LYS A 179 -2.95 6.39 -13.49
N LEU A 180 -4.12 5.86 -13.14
CA LEU A 180 -5.38 6.58 -13.27
C LEU A 180 -5.47 7.79 -12.34
N ALA A 181 -4.92 7.69 -11.13
CA ALA A 181 -4.84 8.80 -10.20
C ALA A 181 -3.95 9.93 -10.74
N LYS A 182 -2.82 9.60 -11.37
CA LYS A 182 -2.01 10.63 -12.07
C LYS A 182 -2.77 11.27 -13.23
N ASP A 183 -3.44 10.46 -14.05
CA ASP A 183 -4.12 10.95 -15.26
C ASP A 183 -5.42 11.72 -14.96
N ARG A 184 -6.13 11.37 -13.88
CA ARG A 184 -7.51 11.82 -13.59
C ARG A 184 -7.68 12.49 -12.23
N GLY A 185 -6.61 12.61 -11.45
CA GLY A 185 -6.57 13.23 -10.13
C GLY A 185 -6.94 12.31 -8.97
N TRP A 186 -7.61 11.17 -9.24
CA TRP A 186 -7.92 10.15 -8.22
C TRP A 186 -8.17 8.80 -8.87
N ALA A 187 -7.99 7.73 -8.10
CA ALA A 187 -8.44 6.40 -8.44
C ALA A 187 -8.60 5.56 -7.18
N PHE A 188 -9.41 4.51 -7.26
CA PHE A 188 -9.65 3.58 -6.17
C PHE A 188 -9.55 2.14 -6.68
N ASN A 189 -8.58 1.38 -6.17
CA ASN A 189 -8.61 -0.07 -6.31
C ASN A 189 -9.50 -0.63 -5.21
N VAL A 190 -10.56 -1.34 -5.58
CA VAL A 190 -11.47 -1.93 -4.57
C VAL A 190 -10.73 -2.96 -3.72
N GLY A 191 -9.75 -3.65 -4.30
CA GLY A 191 -8.82 -4.53 -3.59
C GLY A 191 -7.45 -3.90 -3.35
N GLY A 192 -6.48 -4.73 -2.95
CA GLY A 192 -5.11 -4.31 -2.65
C GLY A 192 -4.95 -3.77 -1.22
N GLY A 193 -3.96 -2.90 -1.03
CA GLY A 193 -3.64 -2.33 0.30
C GLY A 193 -2.89 -3.33 1.19
N PHE A 194 -2.05 -4.19 0.60
CA PHE A 194 -1.40 -5.29 1.29
C PHE A 194 -0.19 -4.81 2.09
N HIS A 195 -0.47 -4.08 3.17
CA HIS A 195 0.52 -3.32 3.93
C HIS A 195 1.46 -4.15 4.82
N HIS A 196 1.18 -5.44 5.05
CA HIS A 196 2.04 -6.32 5.85
C HIS A 196 3.10 -7.08 5.04
N CYS A 197 2.99 -7.10 3.71
CA CYS A 197 3.96 -7.79 2.87
C CYS A 197 5.14 -6.88 2.52
N CYS A 198 6.34 -7.41 2.63
CA CYS A 198 7.57 -6.79 2.14
C CYS A 198 8.24 -7.67 1.06
N SER A 199 9.34 -7.18 0.48
CA SER A 199 10.13 -7.86 -0.55
C SER A 199 10.43 -9.34 -0.28
N GLY A 200 10.75 -9.71 0.95
CA GLY A 200 11.15 -11.07 1.32
C GLY A 200 10.13 -11.89 2.10
N ARG A 201 9.00 -11.31 2.52
CA ARG A 201 8.09 -11.93 3.51
C ARG A 201 6.66 -11.44 3.33
N GLY A 202 5.70 -12.36 3.41
CA GLY A 202 4.27 -12.08 3.56
C GLY A 202 3.81 -12.31 5.00
N GLY A 203 2.62 -11.81 5.32
CA GLY A 203 1.97 -11.98 6.63
C GLY A 203 0.68 -11.18 6.69
N GLY A 204 -0.17 -11.43 7.70
CA GLY A 204 -1.43 -10.70 7.88
C GLY A 204 -2.26 -10.60 6.60
N PHE A 205 -2.50 -11.72 5.92
CA PHE A 205 -3.25 -11.81 4.65
C PHE A 205 -2.57 -11.21 3.42
N CYS A 206 -1.40 -10.61 3.59
CA CYS A 206 -0.67 -9.92 2.54
C CYS A 206 0.39 -10.85 1.95
N ALA A 207 0.10 -11.42 0.77
CA ALA A 207 1.06 -12.28 0.05
C ALA A 207 1.97 -11.52 -0.93
N PHE A 208 1.58 -10.33 -1.36
CA PHE A 208 2.35 -9.51 -2.30
C PHE A 208 2.38 -8.06 -1.82
N ALA A 209 3.52 -7.38 -1.97
CA ALA A 209 3.73 -6.00 -1.55
C ALA A 209 3.24 -5.04 -2.64
N ASP A 210 1.92 -4.99 -2.85
CA ASP A 210 1.31 -4.21 -3.94
C ASP A 210 1.58 -2.70 -3.82
N ILE A 211 1.60 -2.15 -2.60
CA ILE A 211 1.96 -0.77 -2.31
C ILE A 211 3.42 -0.49 -2.75
N SER A 212 4.36 -1.34 -2.34
CA SER A 212 5.78 -1.21 -2.72
C SER A 212 5.98 -1.30 -4.22
N LEU A 213 5.34 -2.29 -4.86
CA LEU A 213 5.36 -2.45 -6.32
C LEU A 213 4.82 -1.20 -7.01
N CYS A 214 3.65 -0.72 -6.57
CA CYS A 214 3.02 0.49 -7.10
C CYS A 214 3.96 1.71 -7.05
N ILE A 215 4.68 1.91 -5.95
CA ILE A 215 5.63 3.03 -5.80
C ILE A 215 6.81 2.91 -6.76
N HIS A 216 7.42 1.72 -6.89
CA HIS A 216 8.51 1.51 -7.85
C HIS A 216 8.06 1.73 -9.30
N PHE A 217 6.87 1.25 -9.65
CA PHE A 217 6.26 1.52 -10.95
C PHE A 217 5.99 3.02 -11.16
N ALA A 218 5.50 3.71 -10.15
CA ALA A 218 5.22 5.15 -10.20
C ALA A 218 6.49 5.99 -10.42
N PHE A 219 7.59 5.65 -9.74
CA PHE A 219 8.87 6.33 -9.94
C PHE A 219 9.35 6.26 -11.40
N VAL A 220 9.21 5.10 -12.04
CA VAL A 220 9.76 4.88 -13.39
C VAL A 220 8.75 5.25 -14.49
N ARG A 221 7.53 4.72 -14.44
CA ARG A 221 6.53 4.85 -15.51
C ARG A 221 5.74 6.16 -15.44
N LEU A 222 5.60 6.71 -14.25
CA LEU A 222 4.85 7.95 -14.02
C LEU A 222 5.79 9.13 -13.74
N ASN A 223 7.11 8.94 -13.72
CA ASN A 223 8.10 9.98 -13.43
C ASN A 223 7.78 10.76 -12.14
N ILE A 224 7.26 10.04 -11.13
CA ILE A 224 7.00 10.59 -9.81
C ILE A 224 8.33 10.64 -9.06
N SER A 225 8.64 11.76 -8.43
CA SER A 225 9.89 11.93 -7.68
C SER A 225 9.74 11.67 -6.19
N ARG A 226 8.52 11.81 -5.64
CA ARG A 226 8.19 11.64 -4.23
C ARG A 226 6.78 11.10 -4.05
N VAL A 227 6.62 10.17 -3.10
CA VAL A 227 5.34 9.55 -2.71
C VAL A 227 5.09 9.78 -1.23
N MET A 228 3.83 10.00 -0.87
CA MET A 228 3.37 9.89 0.52
C MET A 228 2.45 8.68 0.63
N ILE A 229 2.74 7.81 1.59
CA ILE A 229 1.83 6.76 2.05
C ILE A 229 1.09 7.32 3.26
N VAL A 230 -0.23 7.21 3.25
CA VAL A 230 -1.12 7.46 4.37
C VAL A 230 -1.80 6.14 4.69
N ASP A 231 -1.31 5.44 5.71
CA ASP A 231 -1.92 4.21 6.20
C ASP A 231 -2.83 4.53 7.39
N LEU A 232 -4.10 4.15 7.25
CA LEU A 232 -5.14 4.31 8.27
C LEU A 232 -5.73 2.96 8.70
N ASP A 233 -5.13 1.84 8.31
CA ASP A 233 -5.52 0.53 8.86
C ASP A 233 -5.27 0.51 10.38
N ALA A 234 -6.06 -0.27 11.11
CA ALA A 234 -5.89 -0.39 12.54
C ALA A 234 -4.54 -1.03 12.93
N HIS A 235 -3.93 -1.84 12.05
CA HIS A 235 -2.64 -2.47 12.23
C HIS A 235 -1.53 -1.62 11.58
N GLN A 236 -0.33 -1.70 12.13
CA GLN A 236 0.86 -1.07 11.55
C GLN A 236 1.18 -1.66 10.17
N GLY A 237 1.43 -0.82 9.19
CA GLY A 237 1.81 -1.17 7.81
C GLY A 237 3.27 -1.62 7.65
N ASN A 238 3.72 -2.55 8.49
CA ASN A 238 5.13 -2.93 8.63
C ASN A 238 5.83 -3.40 7.34
N GLY A 239 5.09 -3.89 6.35
CA GLY A 239 5.63 -4.35 5.07
C GLY A 239 6.27 -3.22 4.27
N HIS A 240 5.49 -2.16 3.98
CA HIS A 240 5.98 -1.03 3.20
C HIS A 240 6.93 -0.12 4.01
N GLU A 241 6.77 -0.07 5.33
CA GLU A 241 7.74 0.59 6.22
C GLU A 241 9.15 0.00 6.08
N MET A 242 9.26 -1.34 6.05
CA MET A 242 10.53 -2.03 5.86
C MET A 242 11.09 -1.86 4.45
N ASP A 243 10.25 -1.97 3.42
CA ASP A 243 10.70 -1.84 2.02
C ASP A 243 11.23 -0.43 1.71
N PHE A 244 10.76 0.61 2.41
CA PHE A 244 11.18 2.00 2.23
C PHE A 244 11.90 2.61 3.44
N ALA A 245 12.52 1.76 4.27
CA ALA A 245 13.26 2.13 5.46
C ALA A 245 14.17 3.37 5.25
N ASP A 246 15.01 3.32 4.21
CA ASP A 246 16.02 4.33 3.91
C ASP A 246 15.74 5.13 2.62
N ASP A 247 14.53 5.02 2.03
CA ASP A 247 14.19 5.77 0.81
C ASP A 247 13.58 7.14 1.15
N GLY A 248 14.42 8.18 1.12
CA GLY A 248 14.00 9.57 1.37
C GLY A 248 13.00 10.15 0.36
N ARG A 249 12.63 9.41 -0.70
CA ARG A 249 11.55 9.79 -1.64
C ARG A 249 10.17 9.37 -1.13
N VAL A 250 10.09 8.49 -0.14
CA VAL A 250 8.84 7.96 0.42
C VAL A 250 8.61 8.48 1.83
N TYR A 251 7.56 9.28 1.98
CA TYR A 251 7.09 9.74 3.28
C TYR A 251 5.98 8.81 3.77
N ILE A 252 6.09 8.31 5.00
CA ILE A 252 5.13 7.36 5.58
C ILE A 252 4.46 8.04 6.76
N LEU A 253 3.15 8.22 6.63
CA LEU A 253 2.25 8.52 7.73
C LEU A 253 1.47 7.25 8.04
N ASP A 254 1.61 6.73 9.25
CA ASP A 254 0.86 5.56 9.71
C ASP A 254 0.13 5.90 11.03
N MET A 255 -1.18 5.68 11.01
CA MET A 255 -2.05 5.78 12.17
C MET A 255 -2.64 4.41 12.50
N TYR A 256 -2.18 3.83 13.60
CA TYR A 256 -2.51 2.46 13.95
C TYR A 256 -2.61 2.27 15.47
N ASN A 257 -3.18 1.14 15.86
CA ASN A 257 -3.23 0.70 17.24
C ASN A 257 -1.95 -0.06 17.59
N HIS A 258 -1.12 0.53 18.44
CA HIS A 258 0.18 -0.04 18.82
C HIS A 258 0.10 -1.24 19.78
N GLU A 259 -1.10 -1.55 20.30
CA GLU A 259 -1.35 -2.67 21.21
C GLU A 259 -1.76 -3.96 20.49
N ILE A 260 -1.88 -3.93 19.15
CA ILE A 260 -2.25 -5.09 18.33
C ILE A 260 -1.13 -5.46 17.34
N TYR A 261 -1.28 -6.60 16.66
CA TYR A 261 -0.35 -7.08 15.62
C TYR A 261 0.07 -5.93 14.69
N PRO A 262 1.36 -5.81 14.27
CA PRO A 262 2.42 -6.84 14.25
C PRO A 262 3.50 -6.74 15.34
N PHE A 263 3.51 -5.70 16.18
CA PHE A 263 4.59 -5.43 17.15
C PHE A 263 6.00 -5.31 16.52
N ASP A 264 6.10 -4.87 15.25
CA ASP A 264 7.37 -4.78 14.52
C ASP A 264 8.10 -3.47 14.84
N MET A 265 8.89 -3.47 15.90
CA MET A 265 9.60 -2.30 16.42
C MET A 265 10.64 -1.72 15.44
N THR A 266 11.19 -2.55 14.56
CA THR A 266 12.16 -2.12 13.55
C THR A 266 11.45 -1.36 12.46
N ALA A 267 10.40 -1.94 11.86
CA ALA A 267 9.58 -1.28 10.83
C ALA A 267 9.04 0.06 11.33
N ARG A 268 8.59 0.07 12.59
CA ARG A 268 8.05 1.22 13.31
C ARG A 268 8.98 2.41 13.37
N SER A 269 10.30 2.18 13.36
CA SER A 269 11.30 3.25 13.38
C SER A 269 11.39 4.02 12.06
N TYR A 270 10.86 3.47 10.97
CA TYR A 270 10.86 4.07 9.64
C TYR A 270 9.61 4.89 9.32
N ILE A 271 8.66 4.99 10.25
CA ILE A 271 7.47 5.84 10.13
C ILE A 271 7.89 7.29 10.33
N LYS A 272 7.62 8.16 9.35
CA LYS A 272 8.03 9.57 9.39
C LYS A 272 7.04 10.40 10.20
N GLN A 273 5.75 10.09 10.09
CA GLN A 273 4.70 10.65 10.93
C GLN A 273 3.87 9.54 11.52
N LYS A 274 3.95 9.36 12.84
CA LYS A 274 3.33 8.24 13.52
C LYS A 274 2.23 8.71 14.44
N VAL A 275 1.05 8.07 14.37
CA VAL A 275 -0.08 8.36 15.24
C VAL A 275 -0.51 7.06 15.91
N GLU A 276 0.02 6.81 17.12
CA GLU A 276 -0.34 5.62 17.90
C GLU A 276 -1.64 5.85 18.65
N VAL A 277 -2.64 5.02 18.35
CA VAL A 277 -3.92 4.98 19.07
C VAL A 277 -3.89 3.82 20.06
N ALA A 278 -4.56 3.94 21.20
CA ALA A 278 -4.72 2.86 22.19
C ALA A 278 -6.18 2.40 22.25
N VAL A 279 -6.44 1.15 22.66
CA VAL A 279 -7.79 0.57 22.72
C VAL A 279 -8.73 1.40 23.62
N SER A 280 -8.20 2.01 24.68
CA SER A 280 -8.97 2.86 25.59
C SER A 280 -9.51 4.14 24.93
N LEU A 281 -8.86 4.64 23.88
CA LEU A 281 -9.30 5.83 23.13
C LEU A 281 -10.36 5.50 22.06
N TRP A 282 -10.40 4.27 21.54
CA TRP A 282 -11.42 3.86 20.57
C TRP A 282 -12.84 3.84 21.13
N LEU A 283 -12.98 3.58 22.44
CA LEU A 283 -14.27 3.63 23.15
C LEU A 283 -14.71 5.06 23.50
N LEU A 284 -13.87 6.07 23.27
CA LEU A 284 -14.12 7.47 23.60
C LEU A 284 -14.26 8.33 22.33
N THR A 285 -15.47 8.30 21.77
CA THR A 285 -16.19 9.41 21.09
C THR A 285 -15.87 9.80 19.63
N ASN A 286 -16.90 10.40 18.99
CA ASN A 286 -16.89 11.13 17.70
C ASN A 286 -15.83 12.25 17.59
N GLU A 287 -15.18 12.63 18.71
CA GLU A 287 -14.10 13.63 18.76
C GLU A 287 -12.84 13.13 18.02
N VAL A 288 -12.52 11.83 18.10
CA VAL A 288 -11.34 11.25 17.45
C VAL A 288 -11.46 11.37 15.93
N SER A 289 -12.63 11.07 15.35
CA SER A 289 -12.86 11.19 13.90
C SER A 289 -12.74 12.63 13.38
N LEU A 290 -13.19 13.63 14.16
CA LEU A 290 -13.09 15.05 13.80
C LEU A 290 -11.67 15.61 13.97
N LEU A 291 -10.96 15.19 15.01
CA LEU A 291 -9.54 15.47 15.18
C LEU A 291 -8.70 14.83 14.07
N LEU A 292 -9.03 13.60 13.66
CA LEU A 292 -8.38 12.92 12.55
C LEU A 292 -8.64 13.61 11.22
N ALA A 293 -9.88 14.00 10.92
CA ALA A 293 -10.17 14.70 9.67
C ALA A 293 -9.47 16.08 9.56
N ARG A 294 -9.40 16.83 10.67
CA ARG A 294 -8.68 18.13 10.72
C ARG A 294 -7.16 17.94 10.70
N SER A 295 -6.65 17.02 11.50
CA SER A 295 -5.23 16.70 11.57
C SER A 295 -4.69 16.14 10.26
N LEU A 296 -5.41 15.23 9.60
CA LEU A 296 -5.02 14.69 8.29
C LEU A 296 -5.01 15.79 7.22
N ALA A 297 -5.98 16.69 7.19
CA ALA A 297 -5.96 17.81 6.26
C ALA A 297 -4.72 18.69 6.50
N ASP A 298 -4.44 19.05 7.76
CA ASP A 298 -3.29 19.89 8.13
C ASP A 298 -1.93 19.17 7.96
N LEU A 299 -1.90 17.84 8.02
CA LEU A 299 -0.71 17.00 7.79
C LEU A 299 -0.44 16.76 6.30
N ILE A 300 -1.49 16.59 5.49
CA ILE A 300 -1.38 16.27 4.06
C ILE A 300 -1.18 17.54 3.22
N PHE A 301 -1.90 18.63 3.53
CA PHE A 301 -1.88 19.85 2.71
C PHE A 301 -0.49 20.50 2.55
N PRO A 302 0.37 20.59 3.58
CA PRO A 302 1.71 21.17 3.44
C PRO A 302 2.61 20.40 2.47
N TYR A 303 2.35 19.10 2.29
CA TYR A 303 3.11 18.23 1.39
C TYR A 303 2.49 18.13 0.00
N LYS A 304 1.21 18.47 -0.18
CA LYS A 304 0.48 18.37 -1.46
C LYS A 304 1.20 19.04 -2.64
N ASN A 305 1.88 20.17 -2.41
CA ASN A 305 2.63 20.90 -3.45
C ASN A 305 4.05 20.36 -3.73
N ARG A 306 4.49 19.32 -3.00
CA ARG A 306 5.82 18.68 -3.13
C ARG A 306 5.72 17.18 -3.45
N LEU A 307 4.52 16.62 -3.51
CA LEU A 307 4.25 15.20 -3.74
C LEU A 307 3.84 14.95 -5.19
N GLY A 308 4.30 13.84 -5.76
CA GLY A 308 3.86 13.38 -7.08
C GLY A 308 2.71 12.36 -7.02
N LEU A 309 2.50 11.69 -5.89
CA LEU A 309 1.41 10.74 -5.64
C LEU A 309 1.16 10.57 -4.13
N GLN A 310 -0.11 10.42 -3.77
CA GLN A 310 -0.55 10.03 -2.45
C GLN A 310 -1.24 8.67 -2.55
N LEU A 311 -0.77 7.70 -1.77
CA LEU A 311 -1.38 6.38 -1.63
C LEU A 311 -2.05 6.32 -0.27
N MET A 312 -3.30 5.90 -0.24
CA MET A 312 -4.05 5.70 0.99
C MET A 312 -4.39 4.22 1.12
N SER A 313 -3.98 3.61 2.24
CA SER A 313 -4.32 2.24 2.62
C SER A 313 -5.27 2.28 3.81
N THR A 314 -6.23 1.36 3.86
CA THR A 314 -7.30 1.30 4.88
C THR A 314 -7.70 -0.13 5.17
#